data_AF-A0A7T0JRC9-F1
#
_entry.id   AF-A0A7T0JRC9-F1
#
_cell.length_a   1.000
_cell.length_b   1.000
_cell.length_c   1.000
_cell.angle_alpha   90.00
_cell.angle_beta   90.00
_cell.angle_gamma   90.00
#
_symmetry.space_group_name_H-M   'P 1'
#
loop_
_entity.id
_entity.type
_entity.pdbx_description
1 polymer ?
#
loop_
_entity_poly.entity_id
_entity_poly.type
_entity_poly.pdbx_seq_one_letter_code
_entity_poly.pdbx_strand_id
1 'polypeptide(L)' 'MASIILPSGVRAAPSPGARFGSYVSHQVNVDTNEQNIAGDKGNEPTIAVNPLNPANIVVGWRLFDFVCYQIRWLRL' A
#
# COMPACT_ATOMS: atom_id res chain seq x y z
N MET A 1 -14.75 -22.63 5.69
CA MET A 1 -14.06 -21.37 5.33
C MET A 1 -14.20 -20.44 6.53
N ALA A 2 -13.23 -20.42 7.44
CA ALA A 2 -13.31 -19.57 8.63
C ALA A 2 -12.94 -18.14 8.24
N SER A 3 -13.92 -17.24 8.27
CA SER A 3 -13.67 -15.80 8.16
C SER A 3 -12.97 -15.34 9.43
N ILE A 4 -11.68 -15.00 9.31
CA ILE A 4 -10.98 -14.31 10.38
C ILE A 4 -11.54 -12.87 10.42
N ILE A 5 -12.27 -12.56 11.49
CA ILE A 5 -12.67 -11.17 11.78
C ILE A 5 -11.47 -10.55 12.48
N LEU A 6 -10.71 -9.72 11.77
CA LEU A 6 -9.67 -8.90 12.41
C LEU A 6 -10.36 -7.93 13.38
N PRO A 7 -9.88 -7.77 14.63
CA PRO A 7 -10.50 -6.86 15.58
C PRO A 7 -10.57 -5.46 14.97
N SER A 8 -11.73 -4.82 15.15
CA SER A 8 -12.18 -3.55 14.57
C SER A 8 -11.41 -2.32 15.07
N GLY A 9 -10.08 -2.38 15.02
CA GLY A 9 -9.14 -1.38 15.53
C GLY A 9 -8.17 -0.80 14.49
N VAL A 10 -8.19 -1.24 13.24
CA VAL A 10 -7.51 -0.50 12.15
C VAL A 10 -8.54 0.41 11.51
N ARG A 11 -8.81 1.55 12.15
CA ARG A 11 -9.61 2.59 11.49
C ARG A 11 -8.86 3.02 10.24
N ALA A 12 -9.56 2.99 9.11
CA ALA A 12 -9.16 3.73 7.93
C ALA A 12 -8.91 5.18 8.36
N ALA A 13 -7.67 5.64 8.19
CA ALA A 13 -7.25 7.00 8.48
C ALA A 13 -6.91 7.66 7.14
N PRO A 14 -7.11 8.98 6.99
CA PRO A 14 -6.68 9.68 5.79
C PRO A 14 -5.22 9.39 5.51
N SER A 15 -4.85 9.14 4.25
CA SER A 15 -3.45 9.11 3.86
C SER A 15 -2.80 10.46 4.16
N PRO A 16 -1.81 10.56 5.07
CA PRO A 16 -1.16 11.83 5.36
C PRO A 16 -0.33 12.31 4.15
N GLY A 17 -0.59 13.53 3.68
CA GLY A 17 0.31 14.18 2.74
C GLY A 17 1.59 14.62 3.45
N ALA A 18 2.75 14.17 2.97
CA ALA A 18 4.04 14.57 3.53
C ALA A 18 4.59 15.78 2.77
N ARG A 19 4.90 16.87 3.48
CA ARG A 19 5.47 18.08 2.87
C ARG A 19 6.99 18.00 2.84
N PHE A 20 7.58 18.33 1.68
CA PHE A 20 9.02 18.46 1.50
C PHE A 20 9.33 19.74 0.72
N GLY A 21 9.70 20.81 1.43
CA GLY A 21 9.85 22.14 0.82
C GLY A 21 8.54 22.61 0.16
N SER A 22 8.59 22.94 -1.12
CA SER A 22 7.42 23.31 -1.94
C SER A 22 6.60 22.11 -2.45
N TYR A 23 7.06 20.87 -2.21
CA TYR A 23 6.42 19.67 -2.73
C TYR A 23 5.52 19.02 -1.68
N VAL A 24 4.42 18.43 -2.13
CA VAL A 24 3.55 17.57 -1.34
C VAL A 24 3.62 16.16 -1.92
N SER A 25 3.99 15.19 -1.09
CA SER A 25 3.94 13.77 -1.43
C SER A 25 2.56 13.22 -1.11
N HIS A 26 2.00 12.45 -2.03
CA HIS A 26 0.70 11.79 -1.90
C HIS A 26 0.87 10.27 -1.91
N GLN A 27 0.23 9.57 -0.98
CA GLN A 27 0.13 8.12 -1.04
C GLN A 27 -0.88 7.73 -2.11
N VAL A 28 -0.51 6.75 -2.94
CA VAL A 28 -1.37 6.26 -4.02
C VAL A 28 -2.08 4.95 -3.68
N ASN A 29 -1.56 4.21 -2.70
CA ASN A 29 -2.13 2.95 -2.25
C ASN A 29 -3.15 3.20 -1.14
N VAL A 30 -4.33 3.66 -1.56
CA VAL A 30 -5.44 4.11 -0.72
C VAL A 30 -6.77 3.60 -1.28
N ASP A 31 -7.80 3.54 -0.45
CA ASP A 31 -9.16 3.19 -0.91
C ASP A 31 -9.80 4.32 -1.74
N THR A 32 -11.02 4.11 -2.21
CA THR A 32 -11.77 5.10 -3.00
C THR A 32 -12.11 6.39 -2.24
N ASN A 33 -11.90 6.42 -0.92
CA ASN A 33 -12.10 7.58 -0.05
C ASN A 33 -10.78 8.21 0.40
N GLU A 34 -9.66 7.88 -0.25
CA GLU A 34 -8.30 8.34 0.08
C GLU A 34 -7.81 7.93 1.47
N GLN A 35 -8.34 6.82 2.01
CA GLN A 35 -7.92 6.30 3.30
C GLN A 35 -6.89 5.18 3.13
N ASN A 36 -6.03 5.02 4.14
CA ASN A 36 -5.13 3.89 4.18
C ASN A 36 -5.90 2.56 4.19
N ILE A 37 -5.51 1.63 3.31
CA ILE A 37 -6.12 0.31 3.22
C ILE A 37 -5.60 -0.56 4.38
N ALA A 38 -6.52 -1.01 5.25
CA ALA A 38 -6.16 -1.79 6.42
C ALA A 38 -5.58 -3.16 6.04
N GLY A 39 -4.39 -3.48 6.59
CA GLY A 39 -3.72 -4.75 6.35
C GLY A 39 -2.92 -4.81 5.04
N ASP A 40 -2.96 -3.76 4.23
CA ASP A 40 -2.16 -3.64 3.03
C ASP A 40 -0.66 -3.54 3.37
N LYS A 41 0.14 -4.29 2.62
CA LYS A 41 1.59 -4.42 2.74
C LYS A 41 2.23 -4.20 1.37
N GLY A 42 1.80 -3.13 0.69
CA GLY A 42 2.38 -2.70 -0.57
C GLY A 42 3.87 -2.40 -0.43
N ASN A 43 4.70 -3.10 -1.18
CA ASN A 43 6.15 -2.95 -1.23
C ASN A 43 6.63 -2.84 -2.68
N GLU A 44 7.87 -2.40 -2.90
CA GLU A 44 8.52 -2.31 -4.23
C GLU A 44 7.78 -1.42 -5.25
N PRO A 45 7.65 -0.10 -4.98
CA PRO A 45 6.94 0.80 -5.88
C PRO A 45 7.67 1.01 -7.20
N THR A 46 6.91 1.14 -8.29
CA THR A 46 7.37 1.58 -9.62
C THR A 46 6.46 2.69 -10.13
N ILE A 47 7.04 3.67 -10.83
CA ILE A 47 6.33 4.80 -11.43
C ILE A 47 6.73 4.97 -12.90
N ALA A 48 5.74 5.28 -13.75
CA ALA A 48 5.96 5.70 -15.13
C ALA A 48 5.20 7.01 -15.40
N VAL A 49 5.86 7.95 -16.07
CA VAL A 49 5.30 9.25 -16.46
C VAL A 49 5.29 9.32 -17.98
N ASN A 50 4.15 9.68 -18.58
CA ASN A 50 4.07 9.89 -20.01
C ASN A 50 4.79 11.19 -20.40
N PRO A 51 5.84 11.15 -21.24
CA PRO A 51 6.59 12.35 -21.61
C PRO A 51 5.81 13.32 -22.51
N LEU A 52 4.77 12.86 -23.20
CA LEU A 52 3.89 13.69 -24.05
C LEU A 52 2.72 14.30 -23.26
N ASN A 53 2.41 13.74 -22.09
CA ASN A 53 1.37 14.24 -21.20
C ASN A 53 1.74 13.93 -19.73
N PRO A 54 2.47 14.82 -19.04
CA PRO A 54 2.92 14.57 -17.67
C PRO A 54 1.81 14.39 -16.63
N ALA A 55 0.57 14.77 -16.95
CA ALA A 55 -0.59 14.49 -16.08
C ALA A 55 -1.04 13.02 -16.14
N ASN A 56 -0.57 12.26 -17.12
CA ASN A 56 -0.80 10.83 -17.22
C ASN A 56 0.36 10.06 -16.54
N ILE A 57 0.07 9.54 -15.35
CA ILE A 57 1.03 8.85 -14.48
C ILE A 57 0.45 7.48 -14.12
N VAL A 58 1.29 6.45 -14.13
CA VAL A 58 0.95 5.12 -13.63
C VAL A 58 1.89 4.79 -12.47
N VAL A 59 1.31 4.35 -11.35
CA VAL A 59 2.06 3.87 -10.19
C VAL A 59 1.59 2.46 -9.86
N GLY A 60 2.54 1.57 -9.60
CA GLY A 60 2.27 0.19 -9.19
C GLY A 60 3.18 -0.25 -8.05
N TRP A 61 2.75 -1.27 -7.32
CA TRP A 61 3.50 -1.89 -6.22
C TRP A 61 3.16 -3.38 -6.18
N ARG A 62 4.00 -4.18 -5.50
CA ARG A 62 3.66 -5.57 -5.21
C ARG A 62 2.79 -5.64 -3.96
N LEU A 63 1.66 -6.32 -4.10
CA LEU A 63 0.84 -6.74 -2.97
C LEU A 63 1.41 -8.05 -2.42
N PHE A 64 1.82 -8.04 -1.15
CA PHE A 64 2.20 -9.25 -0.45
C PHE A 64 1.01 -9.75 0.38
N ASP A 65 0.24 -10.65 -0.22
CA ASP A 65 -0.79 -11.39 0.53
C ASP A 65 -0.14 -12.51 1.35
N PHE A 66 -0.62 -12.67 2.58
CA PHE A 66 -0.22 -13.64 3.60
C PHE A 66 1.09 -13.37 4.35
N VAL A 67 0.92 -13.02 5.62
CA VAL A 67 1.86 -13.41 6.67
C VAL A 67 1.45 -14.80 7.18
N CYS A 68 1.65 -15.85 6.39
CA CYS A 68 1.69 -17.18 6.98
C CYS A 68 3.08 -17.35 7.59
N TYR A 69 3.24 -16.95 8.85
CA TYR A 69 4.39 -17.36 9.66
C TYR A 69 4.41 -18.89 9.78
N GLN A 70 5.04 -19.58 8.84
CA GLN A 70 5.59 -20.92 9.06
C GLN A 70 7.02 -20.95 8.50
N ILE A 71 7.97 -20.48 9.30
CA ILE A 71 9.37 -20.82 9.12
C ILE A 71 9.51 -22.28 9.56
N ARG A 72 9.57 -23.22 8.62
CA ARG A 72 10.08 -24.58 8.86
C ARG A 72 11.54 -24.62 8.45
N TRP A 73 12.44 -24.55 9.43
CA TRP A 73 13.79 -25.06 9.23
C TRP A 73 13.73 -26.59 9.25
N LEU A 74 13.80 -27.23 8.08
CA LEU A 74 14.24 -28.62 8.03
C LEU A 74 15.77 -28.58 7.98
N ARG A 75 16.41 -28.96 9.08
CA ARG A 75 17.84 -29.29 9.08
C ARG A 75 17.97 -30.73 8.56
N LEU A 76 18.59 -30.90 7.41
CA LEU A 76 19.26 -32.15 7.05
C LEU A 76 20.63 -32.18 7.73
#